data_AF-A0A2T7G9E2-F1
#
_entry.id   AF-A0A2T7G9E2-F1
#
_cell.length_a   1.000
_cell.length_b   1.000
_cell.length_c   1.000
_cell.angle_alpha   90.00
_cell.angle_beta   90.00
_cell.angle_gamma   90.00
#
_symmetry.space_group_name_H-M   'P 1'
#
loop_
_entity.id
_entity.type
_entity.pdbx_description
1 polymer ?
#
loop_
_entity_poly.entity_id
_entity_poly.type
_entity_poly.pdbx_seq_one_letter_code
_entity_poly.pdbx_strand_id
1 'polypeptide(L)'
;MSRPEALRRALVLPPGGLPAILADLQLRVVYTPDAIARGVPARVANEVERTLEAAIPLFAAGFCGAANAAPNAAARLSGAVTVTKTGFVLSVTGAAHALVFAAVLSRVIEAHSQTPDGAFAGLVDLLDGDEAEARAVFSALSFAEDVERIEITGAGTEQVTAPFDPMARPARATLDGLAGAIPADAERLIFEGAAFDGWTEAIDDGFLTLFGLGLFAAPGPVPSEPEIFLADGRLVVDGWKGDPAWLAELLDVVTGGRGALLRVEPDADAP
;
A
#
# COMPACT_ATOMS: atom_id res chain seq x y z
N MET A 1 -3.85 17.10 13.86
CA MET A 1 -2.68 16.20 13.67
C MET A 1 -2.85 15.56 12.32
N SER A 2 -1.83 15.58 11.47
CA SER A 2 -1.92 14.97 10.14
C SER A 2 -1.86 13.42 10.23
N ARG A 3 -2.38 12.72 9.22
CA ARG A 3 -2.30 11.24 9.14
C ARG A 3 -0.86 10.72 9.25
N PRO A 4 0.14 11.30 8.54
CA PRO A 4 1.54 10.88 8.70
C PRO A 4 2.10 11.06 10.11
N GLU A 5 1.73 12.14 10.81
CA GLU A 5 2.16 12.37 12.20
C GLU A 5 1.53 11.37 13.16
N ALA A 6 0.24 11.07 12.99
CA ALA A 6 -0.47 10.09 13.78
C ALA A 6 0.19 8.71 13.62
N LEU A 7 0.45 8.30 12.38
CA LEU A 7 1.11 7.02 12.07
C LEU A 7 2.50 6.96 12.70
N ARG A 8 3.35 7.98 12.51
CA ARG A 8 4.68 8.01 13.13
C ARG A 8 4.65 7.91 14.65
N ARG A 9 3.67 8.55 15.29
CA ARG A 9 3.51 8.50 16.76
C ARG A 9 3.06 7.13 17.27
N ALA A 10 2.23 6.43 16.51
CA ALA A 10 1.73 5.11 16.88
C ALA A 10 2.79 4.01 16.77
N LEU A 11 3.80 4.19 15.91
CA LEU A 11 4.78 3.14 15.64
C LEU A 11 5.78 2.96 16.79
N VAL A 12 5.95 1.71 17.20
CA VAL A 12 6.93 1.28 18.19
C VAL A 12 7.86 0.27 17.52
N LEU A 13 9.13 0.64 17.41
CA LEU A 13 10.18 -0.17 16.78
C LEU A 13 10.99 -0.94 17.84
N PRO A 14 11.62 -2.07 17.49
CA PRO A 14 12.45 -2.80 18.43
C PRO A 14 13.72 -2.00 18.76
N PRO A 15 14.34 -2.22 19.93
CA PRO A 15 15.65 -1.66 20.24
C PRO A 15 16.66 -2.08 19.16
N GLY A 16 17.28 -1.10 18.49
CA GLY A 16 18.21 -1.35 17.38
C GLY A 16 17.60 -1.28 15.97
N GLY A 17 16.29 -1.05 15.86
CA GLY A 17 15.62 -0.86 14.56
C GLY A 17 15.31 -2.16 13.82
N LEU A 18 14.81 -2.02 12.59
CA LEU A 18 14.44 -3.16 11.74
C LEU A 18 15.60 -3.55 10.80
N PRO A 19 15.72 -4.84 10.43
CA PRO A 19 16.64 -5.27 9.36
C PRO A 19 16.32 -4.59 8.02
N ALA A 20 17.34 -4.39 7.18
CA ALA A 20 17.19 -3.72 5.87
C ALA A 20 16.43 -4.62 4.90
N ILE A 21 16.70 -5.91 5.03
CA ILE A 21 16.06 -6.98 4.29
C ILE A 21 15.28 -7.81 5.30
N LEU A 22 13.96 -7.76 5.21
CA LEU A 22 13.02 -8.47 6.07
C LEU A 22 12.74 -9.84 5.48
N ALA A 23 13.01 -10.90 6.25
CA ALA A 23 12.63 -12.28 5.95
C ALA A 23 11.27 -12.64 6.56
N ASP A 24 10.99 -12.04 7.71
CA ASP A 24 9.71 -12.06 8.40
C ASP A 24 9.40 -10.68 8.98
N LEU A 25 8.10 -10.43 9.19
CA LEU A 25 7.59 -9.17 9.66
C LEU A 25 6.30 -9.42 10.45
N GLN A 26 6.21 -8.84 11.64
CA GLN A 26 4.98 -8.81 12.42
C GLN A 26 4.63 -7.38 12.79
N LEU A 27 3.36 -7.01 12.60
CA LEU A 27 2.78 -5.76 13.04
C LEU A 27 1.67 -6.09 14.03
N ARG A 28 1.89 -5.77 15.29
CA ARG A 28 0.88 -5.91 16.34
C ARG A 28 0.23 -4.57 16.58
N VAL A 29 -1.05 -4.48 16.24
CA VAL A 29 -1.87 -3.29 16.46
C VAL A 29 -2.57 -3.42 17.79
N VAL A 30 -2.46 -2.40 18.63
CA VAL A 30 -3.14 -2.30 19.93
C VAL A 30 -4.10 -1.13 19.87
N TYR A 31 -5.36 -1.38 20.22
CA TYR A 31 -6.44 -0.41 20.22
C TYR A 31 -6.74 0.10 21.63
N THR A 32 -7.32 1.29 21.71
CA THR A 32 -7.79 1.86 22.98
C THR A 32 -8.97 1.06 23.57
N PRO A 33 -9.22 1.12 24.89
CA PRO A 33 -10.36 0.44 25.51
C PRO A 33 -11.71 0.78 24.87
N ASP A 34 -11.89 2.04 24.48
CA ASP A 34 -13.12 2.51 23.84
C ASP A 34 -13.31 1.90 22.45
N ALA A 35 -12.25 1.85 21.63
CA ALA A 35 -12.28 1.20 20.32
C ALA A 35 -12.55 -0.32 20.43
N ILE A 36 -11.99 -0.98 21.45
CA ILE A 36 -12.26 -2.39 21.75
C ILE A 36 -13.73 -2.60 22.11
N ALA A 37 -14.31 -1.75 22.96
CA ALA A 37 -15.72 -1.82 23.33
C ALA A 37 -16.66 -1.63 22.13
N ARG A 38 -16.23 -0.85 21.13
CA ARG A 38 -16.95 -0.67 19.84
C ARG A 38 -16.74 -1.81 18.83
N GLY A 39 -15.90 -2.81 19.13
CA GLY A 39 -15.61 -3.92 18.22
C GLY A 39 -14.72 -3.57 17.03
N VAL A 40 -14.03 -2.42 17.07
CA VAL A 40 -13.17 -1.93 15.97
C VAL A 40 -12.09 -2.96 15.57
N PRO A 41 -11.36 -3.63 16.50
CA PRO A 41 -10.28 -4.54 16.13
C PRO A 41 -10.68 -5.64 15.13
N ALA A 42 -11.82 -6.28 15.33
CA ALA A 42 -12.27 -7.37 14.47
C ALA A 42 -12.71 -6.84 13.10
N ARG A 43 -13.37 -5.67 13.06
CA ARG A 43 -13.77 -5.02 11.81
C ARG A 43 -12.56 -4.66 10.96
N VAL A 44 -11.57 -4.00 11.55
CA VAL A 44 -10.35 -3.59 10.83
C VAL A 44 -9.51 -4.80 10.44
N ALA A 45 -9.38 -5.81 11.30
CA ALA A 45 -8.64 -7.03 10.99
C ALA A 45 -9.16 -7.72 9.73
N ASN A 46 -10.48 -7.83 9.56
CA ASN A 46 -11.09 -8.45 8.38
C ASN A 46 -10.77 -7.68 7.08
N GLU A 47 -10.81 -6.34 7.12
CA GLU A 47 -10.52 -5.53 5.92
C GLU A 47 -9.01 -5.53 5.57
N VAL A 48 -8.16 -5.53 6.60
CA VAL A 48 -6.70 -5.72 6.42
C VAL A 48 -6.40 -7.10 5.85
N GLU A 49 -7.08 -8.15 6.32
CA GLU A 49 -6.91 -9.52 5.81
C GLU A 49 -7.29 -9.60 4.33
N ARG A 50 -8.47 -9.09 3.93
CA ARG A 50 -8.89 -9.04 2.52
C ARG A 50 -7.90 -8.27 1.64
N THR A 51 -7.42 -7.13 2.12
CA THR A 51 -6.41 -6.33 1.41
C THR A 51 -5.11 -7.11 1.24
N LEU A 52 -4.70 -7.84 2.27
CA LEU A 52 -3.48 -8.65 2.24
C LEU A 52 -3.64 -9.84 1.28
N GLU A 53 -4.79 -10.50 1.27
CA GLU A 53 -5.11 -11.56 0.31
C GLU A 53 -4.99 -11.08 -1.14
N ALA A 54 -5.52 -9.88 -1.45
CA ALA A 54 -5.42 -9.27 -2.77
C ALA A 54 -3.98 -8.83 -3.11
N ALA A 55 -3.23 -8.30 -2.14
CA ALA A 55 -1.89 -7.74 -2.38
C ALA A 55 -0.74 -8.76 -2.30
N ILE A 56 -0.93 -9.94 -1.66
CA ILE A 56 0.10 -10.98 -1.55
C ILE A 56 0.68 -11.39 -2.91
N PRO A 57 -0.11 -11.63 -3.97
CA PRO A 57 0.42 -11.96 -5.30
C PRO A 57 1.39 -10.90 -5.83
N LEU A 58 1.05 -9.61 -5.70
CA LEU A 58 1.90 -8.48 -6.07
C LEU A 58 3.23 -8.49 -5.29
N PHE A 59 3.17 -8.66 -3.96
CA PHE A 59 4.37 -8.72 -3.11
C PHE A 59 5.23 -9.95 -3.40
N ALA A 60 4.60 -11.10 -3.66
CA ALA A 60 5.30 -12.33 -4.03
C ALA A 60 5.99 -12.21 -5.39
N ALA A 61 5.43 -11.41 -6.31
CA ALA A 61 6.03 -11.10 -7.60
C ALA A 61 7.23 -10.14 -7.51
N GLY A 62 7.51 -9.57 -6.32
CA GLY A 62 8.71 -8.77 -6.05
C GLY A 62 8.46 -7.29 -5.76
N PHE A 63 7.21 -6.84 -5.73
CA PHE A 63 6.88 -5.47 -5.33
C PHE A 63 7.33 -5.21 -3.89
N CYS A 64 7.98 -4.07 -3.64
CA CYS A 64 8.67 -3.77 -2.37
C CYS A 64 9.77 -4.78 -1.99
N GLY A 65 10.30 -5.55 -2.95
CA GLY A 65 11.41 -6.48 -2.75
C GLY A 65 12.72 -5.76 -2.42
N ALA A 66 13.61 -6.42 -1.70
CA ALA A 66 14.97 -5.92 -1.48
C ALA A 66 15.77 -5.90 -2.79
N ALA A 67 16.67 -4.92 -2.94
CA ALA A 67 17.56 -4.86 -4.09
C ALA A 67 18.41 -6.14 -4.17
N ASN A 68 18.48 -6.75 -5.36
CA ASN A 68 19.16 -8.02 -5.62
C ASN A 68 18.54 -9.27 -4.95
N ALA A 69 17.36 -9.16 -4.31
CA ALA A 69 16.57 -10.35 -4.00
C ALA A 69 16.06 -10.95 -5.31
N ALA A 70 16.24 -12.26 -5.49
CA ALA A 70 15.63 -12.95 -6.63
C ALA A 70 14.10 -12.82 -6.52
N PRO A 71 13.38 -12.47 -7.60
CA PRO A 71 11.92 -12.59 -7.64
C PRO A 71 11.56 -14.02 -7.25
N ASN A 72 10.71 -14.18 -6.23
CA ASN A 72 10.41 -15.48 -5.67
C ASN A 72 9.43 -16.23 -6.58
N ALA A 73 9.94 -16.79 -7.67
CA ALA A 73 9.19 -17.63 -8.62
C ALA A 73 8.64 -18.93 -7.99
N ALA A 74 8.90 -19.21 -6.71
CA ALA A 74 8.42 -20.41 -6.03
C ALA A 74 8.18 -20.18 -4.51
N ALA A 75 6.93 -19.83 -4.18
CA ALA A 75 6.18 -20.18 -2.96
C ALA A 75 6.89 -20.10 -1.59
N ARG A 76 6.51 -19.08 -0.80
CA ARG A 76 6.27 -19.14 0.67
C ARG A 76 5.86 -17.81 1.31
N LEU A 77 5.64 -16.75 0.53
CA LEU A 77 5.03 -15.54 1.10
C LEU A 77 3.65 -15.90 1.65
N SER A 78 3.50 -15.83 2.97
CA SER A 78 2.25 -16.07 3.65
C SER A 78 1.97 -14.89 4.55
N GLY A 79 0.79 -14.30 4.40
CA GLY A 79 0.24 -13.32 5.31
C GLY A 79 -0.86 -13.95 6.16
N ALA A 80 -0.96 -13.56 7.42
CA ALA A 80 -2.05 -13.94 8.30
C ALA A 80 -2.41 -12.78 9.22
N VAL A 81 -3.71 -12.60 9.49
CA VAL A 81 -4.22 -11.63 10.46
C VAL A 81 -4.90 -12.38 11.59
N THR A 82 -4.37 -12.25 12.81
CA THR A 82 -4.93 -12.92 13.99
C THR A 82 -5.49 -11.89 14.95
N VAL A 83 -6.82 -11.91 15.15
CA VAL A 83 -7.50 -11.07 16.14
C VAL A 83 -7.09 -11.50 17.56
N THR A 84 -6.82 -10.51 18.41
CA THR A 84 -6.48 -10.67 19.82
C THR A 84 -7.47 -9.90 20.69
N LYS A 85 -7.36 -10.04 22.01
CA LYS A 85 -8.25 -9.32 22.95
C LYS A 85 -8.17 -7.80 22.86
N THR A 86 -7.03 -7.26 22.42
CA THR A 86 -6.73 -5.82 22.45
C THR A 86 -6.47 -5.23 21.07
N GLY A 87 -6.67 -5.99 19.99
CA GLY A 87 -6.24 -5.60 18.65
C GLY A 87 -6.03 -6.80 17.74
N PHE A 88 -5.03 -6.76 16.85
CA PHE A 88 -4.69 -7.90 15.99
C PHE A 88 -3.18 -7.95 15.71
N VAL A 89 -2.72 -9.09 15.21
CA VAL A 89 -1.36 -9.29 14.73
C VAL A 89 -1.41 -9.63 13.24
N LEU A 90 -0.77 -8.81 12.42
CA LEU A 90 -0.48 -9.13 11.03
C LEU A 90 0.92 -9.76 10.96
N SER A 91 1.02 -10.96 10.43
CA SER A 91 2.29 -11.69 10.26
C SER A 91 2.53 -11.97 8.80
N VAL A 92 3.71 -11.62 8.30
CA VAL A 92 4.16 -11.97 6.95
C VAL A 92 5.49 -12.69 7.03
N THR A 93 5.60 -13.83 6.37
CA THR A 93 6.84 -14.62 6.31
C THR A 93 7.12 -15.08 4.88
N GLY A 94 8.38 -15.32 4.54
CA GLY A 94 8.73 -16.12 3.37
C GLY A 94 9.15 -15.35 2.12
N ALA A 95 9.68 -14.13 2.27
CA ALA A 95 10.32 -13.38 1.20
C ALA A 95 11.36 -12.39 1.74
N ALA A 96 12.19 -11.81 0.87
CA ALA A 96 13.21 -10.81 1.20
C ALA A 96 12.73 -9.41 0.80
N HIS A 97 12.01 -8.75 1.70
CA HIS A 97 11.42 -7.44 1.45
C HIS A 97 12.32 -6.30 1.92
N ALA A 98 12.27 -5.17 1.24
CA ALA A 98 12.87 -3.93 1.75
C ALA A 98 12.01 -3.33 2.87
N LEU A 99 12.58 -2.42 3.67
CA LEU A 99 11.85 -1.70 4.73
C LEU A 99 10.57 -0.99 4.24
N VAL A 100 10.52 -0.58 2.97
CA VAL A 100 9.32 0.03 2.38
C VAL A 100 8.10 -0.90 2.47
N PHE A 101 8.31 -2.21 2.51
CA PHE A 101 7.22 -3.18 2.73
C PHE A 101 6.55 -2.99 4.10
N ALA A 102 7.34 -2.84 5.17
CA ALA A 102 6.81 -2.53 6.49
C ALA A 102 6.09 -1.16 6.54
N ALA A 103 6.58 -0.19 5.76
CA ALA A 103 5.91 1.11 5.60
C ALA A 103 4.54 0.95 4.90
N VAL A 104 4.46 0.19 3.81
CA VAL A 104 3.20 -0.12 3.10
C VAL A 104 2.20 -0.79 4.03
N LEU A 105 2.59 -1.83 4.77
CA LEU A 105 1.68 -2.52 5.69
C LEU A 105 1.21 -1.62 6.84
N SER A 106 2.09 -0.75 7.35
CA SER A 106 1.72 0.25 8.36
C SER A 106 0.66 1.23 7.82
N ARG A 107 0.77 1.62 6.55
CA ARG A 107 -0.20 2.51 5.90
C ARG A 107 -1.50 1.80 5.52
N VAL A 108 -1.47 0.50 5.19
CA VAL A 108 -2.69 -0.33 5.04
C VAL A 108 -3.49 -0.33 6.35
N ILE A 109 -2.82 -0.58 7.48
CA ILE A 109 -3.45 -0.54 8.80
C ILE A 109 -4.07 0.83 9.07
N GLU A 110 -3.32 1.90 8.80
CA GLU A 110 -3.79 3.27 8.99
C GLU A 110 -5.02 3.59 8.11
N ALA A 111 -4.98 3.24 6.83
CA ALA A 111 -6.07 3.46 5.89
C ALA A 111 -7.38 2.77 6.33
N HIS A 112 -7.29 1.50 6.77
CA HIS A 112 -8.47 0.76 7.25
C HIS A 112 -8.94 1.17 8.65
N SER A 113 -8.10 1.88 9.40
CA SER A 113 -8.43 2.39 10.74
C SER A 113 -8.91 3.84 10.70
N GLN A 114 -9.17 4.39 9.51
CA GLN A 114 -9.56 5.78 9.33
C GLN A 114 -10.75 5.87 8.40
N THR A 115 -11.82 6.54 8.84
CA THR A 115 -12.92 6.85 7.94
C THR A 115 -12.48 7.98 6.99
N PRO A 116 -12.65 7.82 5.67
CA PRO A 116 -12.32 8.87 4.71
C PRO A 116 -13.13 10.15 4.93
N ASP A 117 -12.52 11.29 4.58
CA ASP A 117 -13.23 12.57 4.57
C ASP A 117 -14.45 12.50 3.64
N GLY A 118 -15.56 13.09 4.07
CA GLY A 118 -16.81 13.08 3.29
C GLY A 118 -17.61 11.78 3.34
N ALA A 119 -17.13 10.71 3.99
CA ALA A 119 -17.87 9.44 4.08
C ALA A 119 -19.26 9.58 4.72
N PHE A 120 -19.43 10.49 5.68
CA PHE A 120 -20.74 10.79 6.26
C PHE A 120 -21.68 11.42 5.24
N ALA A 121 -21.21 12.41 4.46
CA ALA A 121 -22.01 13.04 3.41
C ALA A 121 -22.39 12.03 2.32
N GLY A 122 -21.45 11.18 1.89
CA GLY A 122 -21.75 10.10 0.94
C GLY A 122 -22.78 9.10 1.48
N LEU A 123 -22.76 8.78 2.78
CA LEU A 123 -23.80 7.96 3.40
C LEU A 123 -25.17 8.67 3.43
N VAL A 124 -25.20 9.96 3.72
CA VAL A 124 -26.44 10.76 3.68
C VAL A 124 -27.03 10.77 2.26
N ASP A 125 -26.19 10.93 1.24
CA ASP A 125 -26.61 10.89 -0.17
C ASP A 125 -27.16 9.50 -0.55
N LEU A 126 -26.54 8.42 -0.07
CA LEU A 126 -27.02 7.03 -0.27
C LEU A 126 -28.35 6.74 0.42
N LEU A 127 -28.71 7.52 1.45
CA LEU A 127 -29.95 7.41 2.21
C LEU A 127 -30.96 8.49 1.81
N ASP A 128 -30.88 9.00 0.58
CA ASP A 128 -31.79 10.02 0.02
C ASP A 128 -31.91 11.29 0.89
N GLY A 129 -30.86 11.64 1.61
CA GLY A 129 -30.82 12.80 2.50
C GLY A 129 -31.28 12.56 3.94
N ASP A 130 -31.56 11.31 4.35
CA ASP A 130 -31.92 10.99 5.74
C ASP A 130 -30.70 11.07 6.68
N GLU A 131 -30.40 12.28 7.16
CA GLU A 131 -29.33 12.51 8.13
C GLU A 131 -29.53 11.77 9.46
N ALA A 132 -30.77 11.51 9.88
CA ALA A 132 -31.05 10.88 11.16
C ALA A 132 -30.71 9.39 11.11
N GLU A 133 -31.10 8.71 10.03
CA GLU A 133 -30.71 7.34 9.76
C GLU A 133 -29.20 7.22 9.56
N ALA A 134 -28.60 8.13 8.78
CA ALA A 134 -27.15 8.16 8.58
C ALA A 134 -26.40 8.25 9.92
N ARG A 135 -26.81 9.15 10.84
CA ARG A 135 -26.20 9.27 12.18
C ARG A 135 -26.40 8.03 13.03
N ALA A 136 -27.51 7.32 12.88
CA ALA A 136 -27.80 6.12 13.65
C ALA A 136 -26.88 4.95 13.27
N VAL A 137 -26.44 4.87 12.01
CA VAL A 137 -25.62 3.75 11.49
C VAL A 137 -24.16 4.13 11.25
N PHE A 138 -23.82 5.42 11.16
CA PHE A 138 -22.45 5.87 10.90
C PHE A 138 -21.53 5.59 12.09
N SER A 139 -20.54 4.74 11.86
CA SER A 139 -19.59 4.29 12.88
C SER A 139 -18.17 4.70 12.48
N ALA A 140 -17.88 6.00 12.64
CA ALA A 140 -16.60 6.59 12.27
C ALA A 140 -15.41 5.92 12.98
N LEU A 141 -14.34 5.76 12.21
CA LEU A 141 -13.02 5.35 12.65
C LEU A 141 -12.09 6.54 12.65
N SER A 142 -11.25 6.61 13.67
CA SER A 142 -10.25 7.66 13.84
C SER A 142 -8.95 6.99 14.26
N PHE A 143 -7.99 6.87 13.33
CA PHE A 143 -6.74 6.15 13.61
C PHE A 143 -6.04 6.73 14.84
N ALA A 144 -6.01 8.07 14.94
CA ALA A 144 -5.36 8.78 16.03
C ALA A 144 -6.00 8.59 17.42
N GLU A 145 -7.29 8.25 17.47
CA GLU A 145 -8.05 8.06 18.72
C GLU A 145 -8.24 6.57 19.06
N ASP A 146 -8.34 5.72 18.03
CA ASP A 146 -8.65 4.31 18.17
C ASP A 146 -7.40 3.44 18.32
N VAL A 147 -6.29 3.79 17.66
CA VAL A 147 -5.04 3.02 17.69
C VAL A 147 -4.10 3.60 18.74
N GLU A 148 -3.80 2.80 19.76
CA GLU A 148 -2.85 3.18 20.82
C GLU A 148 -1.40 3.07 20.31
N ARG A 149 -1.07 1.97 19.62
CA ARG A 149 0.24 1.75 19.02
C ARG A 149 0.25 0.61 18.00
N ILE A 150 1.28 0.62 17.16
CA ILE A 150 1.66 -0.45 16.22
C ILE A 150 3.07 -0.88 16.57
N GLU A 151 3.21 -2.05 17.20
CA GLU A 151 4.50 -2.66 17.49
C GLU A 151 4.97 -3.40 16.23
N ILE A 152 6.10 -3.00 15.66
CA ILE A 152 6.69 -3.68 14.50
C ILE A 152 7.85 -4.53 14.98
N THR A 153 7.90 -5.79 14.58
CA THR A 153 9.08 -6.65 14.74
C THR A 153 9.39 -7.34 13.42
N GLY A 154 10.66 -7.66 13.19
CA GLY A 154 11.07 -8.39 12.00
C GLY A 154 12.47 -8.96 12.18
N ALA A 155 12.71 -10.06 11.52
CA ALA A 155 13.99 -10.73 11.41
C ALA A 155 14.42 -10.76 9.93
N GLY A 156 15.73 -10.82 9.75
CA GLY A 156 16.32 -10.73 8.43
C GLY A 156 17.79 -10.37 8.50
N THR A 157 18.30 -9.80 7.41
CA THR A 157 19.73 -9.51 7.25
C THR A 157 19.97 -8.02 7.08
N GLU A 158 21.22 -7.62 7.33
CA GLU A 158 21.72 -6.24 7.24
C GLU A 158 21.03 -5.30 8.24
N GLN A 159 21.79 -4.77 9.21
CA GLN A 159 21.20 -3.80 10.13
C GLN A 159 21.14 -2.41 9.50
N VAL A 160 19.97 -1.78 9.60
CA VAL A 160 19.73 -0.44 9.07
C VAL A 160 20.21 0.58 10.10
N THR A 161 21.06 1.49 9.67
CA THR A 161 21.49 2.65 10.46
C THR A 161 20.57 3.85 10.28
N ALA A 162 19.76 3.88 9.21
CA ALA A 162 18.78 4.92 8.94
C ALA A 162 17.49 4.72 9.76
N PRO A 163 16.86 5.80 10.23
CA PRO A 163 15.56 5.70 10.91
C PRO A 163 14.49 5.21 9.93
N PHE A 164 13.64 4.28 10.40
CA PHE A 164 12.46 3.83 9.66
C PHE A 164 11.47 4.98 9.50
N ASP A 165 11.02 5.24 8.26
CA ASP A 165 9.97 6.22 7.97
C ASP A 165 8.76 5.48 7.35
N PRO A 166 7.58 5.50 7.99
CA PRO A 166 6.37 4.89 7.42
C PRO A 166 5.87 5.60 6.15
N MET A 167 6.40 6.79 5.83
CA MET A 167 6.10 7.50 4.58
C MET A 167 7.18 7.33 3.53
N ALA A 168 8.14 6.41 3.74
CA ALA A 168 9.19 6.13 2.78
C ALA A 168 8.57 5.69 1.44
N ARG A 169 9.09 6.26 0.37
CA ARG A 169 8.85 5.82 -1.00
C ARG A 169 9.74 4.60 -1.29
N PRO A 170 9.45 3.79 -2.32
CA PRO A 170 10.37 2.76 -2.74
C PRO A 170 11.74 3.35 -3.04
N ALA A 171 12.79 2.77 -2.46
CA ALA A 171 14.15 3.33 -2.44
C ALA A 171 15.14 2.49 -3.27
N ARG A 172 14.65 1.80 -4.30
CA ARG A 172 15.51 1.04 -5.21
C ARG A 172 16.20 2.02 -6.15
N ALA A 173 17.44 2.39 -5.84
CA ALA A 173 18.26 3.28 -6.66
C ALA A 173 18.37 2.84 -8.14
N THR A 174 18.20 1.54 -8.42
CA THR A 174 18.13 1.00 -9.79
C THR A 174 16.92 1.49 -10.58
N LEU A 175 15.85 1.94 -9.91
CA LEU A 175 14.60 2.42 -10.49
C LEU A 175 14.50 3.95 -10.56
N ASP A 176 15.40 4.69 -9.90
CA ASP A 176 15.35 6.16 -9.86
C ASP A 176 15.31 6.79 -11.25
N GLY A 177 16.05 6.21 -12.21
CA GLY A 177 16.05 6.67 -13.61
C GLY A 177 14.69 6.48 -14.30
N LEU A 178 14.00 5.36 -14.04
CA LEU A 178 12.67 5.09 -14.58
C LEU A 178 11.62 5.97 -13.88
N ALA A 179 11.66 6.06 -12.56
CA ALA A 179 10.77 6.91 -11.78
C ALA A 179 10.89 8.38 -12.18
N GLY A 180 12.12 8.88 -12.41
CA GLY A 180 12.36 10.25 -12.87
C GLY A 180 11.90 10.54 -14.30
N ALA A 181 11.66 9.50 -15.11
CA ALA A 181 11.13 9.64 -16.47
C ALA A 181 9.59 9.67 -16.51
N ILE A 182 8.92 9.09 -15.51
CA ILE A 182 7.46 9.02 -15.43
C ILE A 182 6.92 10.38 -14.91
N PRO A 183 6.12 11.10 -15.71
CA PRO A 183 5.48 12.33 -15.24
C PRO A 183 4.38 12.00 -14.21
N ALA A 184 4.23 12.85 -13.20
CA ALA A 184 3.29 12.65 -12.10
C ALA A 184 1.81 12.90 -12.48
N ASP A 185 1.56 13.65 -13.56
CA ASP A 185 0.21 14.13 -13.94
C ASP A 185 -0.09 13.90 -15.43
N ALA A 186 0.39 12.80 -16.03
CA ALA A 186 0.05 12.49 -17.41
C ALA A 186 -1.32 11.83 -17.52
N GLU A 187 -2.10 12.26 -18.51
CA GLU A 187 -3.39 11.64 -18.81
C GLU A 187 -3.24 10.21 -19.32
N ARG A 188 -2.22 9.96 -20.14
CA ARG A 188 -1.93 8.64 -20.69
C ARG A 188 -0.43 8.37 -20.75
N LEU A 189 -0.03 7.25 -20.18
CA LEU A 189 1.31 6.70 -20.22
C LEU A 189 1.29 5.39 -20.99
N ILE A 190 2.18 5.23 -21.95
CA ILE A 190 2.34 4.00 -22.71
C ILE A 190 3.74 3.46 -22.48
N PHE A 191 3.82 2.27 -21.93
CA PHE A 191 5.07 1.56 -21.73
C PHE A 191 5.23 0.49 -22.82
N GLU A 192 6.33 0.60 -23.55
CA GLU A 192 6.77 -0.34 -24.58
C GLU A 192 8.02 -1.06 -24.07
N GLY A 193 8.21 -2.35 -24.31
CA GLY A 193 9.41 -3.01 -23.80
C GLY A 193 9.32 -4.52 -23.85
N ALA A 194 10.20 -5.18 -23.10
CA ALA A 194 10.13 -6.63 -22.91
C ALA A 194 8.68 -7.03 -22.60
N ALA A 195 8.23 -8.16 -23.17
CA ALA A 195 6.85 -8.60 -23.01
C ALA A 195 6.45 -8.54 -21.52
N PHE A 196 5.29 -7.95 -21.25
CA PHE A 196 4.69 -7.83 -19.91
C PHE A 196 4.20 -9.21 -19.42
N ASP A 197 5.04 -10.24 -19.56
CA ASP A 197 4.76 -11.64 -19.26
C ASP A 197 4.45 -11.86 -17.78
N GLY A 198 4.92 -10.95 -16.92
CA GLY A 198 4.61 -10.95 -15.50
C GLY A 198 3.23 -10.40 -15.17
N TRP A 199 2.55 -9.70 -16.09
CA TRP A 199 1.24 -9.11 -15.82
C TRP A 199 0.17 -10.20 -15.65
N THR A 200 -0.57 -10.14 -14.55
CA THR A 200 -1.69 -11.03 -14.24
C THR A 200 -2.79 -10.24 -13.54
N GLU A 201 -4.03 -10.73 -13.61
CA GLU A 201 -5.17 -10.15 -12.88
C GLU A 201 -4.87 -9.99 -11.39
N ALA A 202 -4.23 -10.99 -10.77
CA ALA A 202 -3.87 -10.91 -9.35
C ALA A 202 -2.82 -9.84 -9.01
N ILE A 203 -1.92 -9.49 -9.94
CA ILE A 203 -0.97 -8.38 -9.75
C ILE A 203 -1.68 -7.05 -9.89
N ASP A 204 -2.57 -6.94 -10.89
CA ASP A 204 -3.39 -5.76 -11.14
C ASP A 204 -4.30 -5.47 -9.94
N ASP A 205 -5.10 -6.45 -9.52
CA ASP A 205 -5.98 -6.39 -8.35
C ASP A 205 -5.21 -5.97 -7.09
N GLY A 206 -4.04 -6.56 -6.86
CA GLY A 206 -3.20 -6.23 -5.71
C GLY A 206 -2.69 -4.79 -5.77
N PHE A 207 -2.30 -4.30 -6.95
CA PHE A 207 -1.80 -2.95 -7.12
C PHE A 207 -2.92 -1.92 -6.99
N LEU A 208 -4.05 -2.12 -7.67
CA LEU A 208 -5.23 -1.26 -7.62
C LEU A 208 -5.85 -1.22 -6.23
N THR A 209 -5.88 -2.35 -5.50
CA THR A 209 -6.30 -2.38 -4.09
C THR A 209 -5.45 -1.45 -3.23
N LEU A 210 -4.12 -1.47 -3.36
CA LEU A 210 -3.23 -0.58 -2.62
C LEU A 210 -3.34 0.88 -3.10
N PHE A 211 -3.58 1.10 -4.40
CA PHE A 211 -3.82 2.42 -4.96
C PHE A 211 -5.10 3.05 -4.40
N GLY A 212 -6.21 2.31 -4.38
CA GLY A 212 -7.52 2.76 -3.88
C GLY A 212 -7.51 3.13 -2.40
N LEU A 213 -6.61 2.55 -1.61
CA LEU A 213 -6.33 2.97 -0.22
C LEU A 213 -5.52 4.28 -0.12
N GLY A 214 -5.11 4.87 -1.24
CA GLY A 214 -4.30 6.08 -1.31
C GLY A 214 -2.84 5.87 -0.92
N LEU A 215 -2.33 4.64 -0.98
CA LEU A 215 -0.96 4.35 -0.54
C LEU A 215 0.11 4.91 -1.49
N PHE A 216 -0.25 5.12 -2.76
CA PHE A 216 0.69 5.60 -3.76
C PHE A 216 0.58 7.10 -4.02
N ALA A 217 -0.42 7.77 -3.44
CA ALA A 217 -0.59 9.21 -3.56
C ALA A 217 0.32 9.98 -2.59
N ALA A 218 0.70 11.20 -2.98
CA ALA A 218 1.20 12.20 -2.03
C ALA A 218 0.12 12.50 -0.97
N PRO A 219 0.49 13.03 0.23
CA PRO A 219 -0.49 13.42 1.23
C PRO A 219 -1.52 14.38 0.65
N GLY A 220 -2.80 13.96 0.59
CA GLY A 220 -3.86 14.70 -0.10
C GLY A 220 -5.09 13.83 -0.34
N PRO A 221 -6.11 14.33 -1.07
CA PRO A 221 -7.25 13.53 -1.49
C PRO A 221 -6.78 12.36 -2.36
N VAL A 222 -7.42 11.20 -2.21
CA VAL A 222 -7.11 10.02 -3.03
C VAL A 222 -7.47 10.38 -4.48
N PRO A 223 -6.52 10.27 -5.43
CA PRO A 223 -6.82 10.51 -6.83
C PRO A 223 -7.84 9.49 -7.35
N SER A 224 -8.52 9.85 -8.44
CA SER A 224 -9.28 8.88 -9.23
C SER A 224 -8.39 7.69 -9.57
N GLU A 225 -8.94 6.49 -9.45
CA GLU A 225 -8.23 5.25 -9.78
C GLU A 225 -7.77 5.28 -11.25
N PRO A 226 -6.50 4.96 -11.55
CA PRO A 226 -6.03 4.87 -12.91
C PRO A 226 -6.58 3.62 -13.57
N GLU A 227 -6.79 3.66 -14.88
CA GLU A 227 -7.02 2.45 -15.66
C GLU A 227 -5.68 1.90 -16.11
N ILE A 228 -5.40 0.63 -15.79
CA ILE A 228 -4.17 -0.05 -16.19
C ILE A 228 -4.54 -1.29 -17.00
N PHE A 229 -4.03 -1.38 -18.23
CA PHE A 229 -4.37 -2.50 -19.11
C PHE A 229 -3.31 -2.78 -20.16
N LEU A 230 -3.35 -4.00 -20.72
CA LEU A 230 -2.51 -4.39 -21.83
C LEU A 230 -3.22 -4.16 -23.17
N ALA A 231 -2.59 -3.41 -24.07
CA ALA A 231 -3.06 -3.18 -25.44
C ALA A 231 -1.92 -3.39 -26.44
N ASP A 232 -2.10 -4.33 -27.38
CA ASP A 232 -1.10 -4.69 -28.40
C ASP A 232 0.32 -4.95 -27.85
N GLY A 233 0.42 -5.63 -26.70
CA GLY A 233 1.70 -5.92 -26.05
C GLY A 233 2.36 -4.71 -25.36
N ARG A 234 1.62 -3.62 -25.19
CA ARG A 234 2.01 -2.41 -24.45
C ARG A 234 1.21 -2.33 -23.16
N LEU A 235 1.80 -1.81 -22.09
CA LEU A 235 1.07 -1.46 -20.88
C LEU A 235 0.64 0.00 -20.99
N VAL A 236 -0.66 0.23 -20.90
CA VAL A 236 -1.26 1.56 -20.92
C VAL A 236 -1.73 1.89 -19.51
N VAL A 237 -1.40 3.10 -19.05
CA VAL A 237 -1.85 3.64 -17.77
C VAL A 237 -2.51 4.98 -18.04
N ASP A 238 -3.81 5.05 -17.80
CA ASP A 238 -4.61 6.27 -17.97
C ASP A 238 -4.90 6.90 -16.60
N GLY A 239 -4.77 8.23 -16.51
CA GLY A 239 -5.12 9.01 -15.31
C GLY A 239 -4.15 8.86 -14.13
N TRP A 240 -2.87 8.54 -14.37
CA TRP A 240 -1.89 8.38 -13.29
C TRP A 240 -1.68 9.70 -12.53
N LYS A 241 -1.90 9.65 -11.21
CA LYS A 241 -1.68 10.76 -10.26
C LYS A 241 -0.91 10.34 -9.00
N GLY A 242 -0.36 9.13 -9.02
CA GLY A 242 0.45 8.59 -7.93
C GLY A 242 1.89 9.05 -8.00
N ASP A 243 2.66 8.73 -6.97
CA ASP A 243 4.11 8.94 -6.98
C ASP A 243 4.78 8.00 -8.00
N PRO A 244 5.49 8.53 -9.01
CA PRO A 244 6.18 7.77 -10.05
C PRO A 244 7.02 6.59 -9.57
N ALA A 245 7.57 6.65 -8.34
CA ALA A 245 8.34 5.56 -7.77
C ALA A 245 7.53 4.25 -7.62
N TRP A 246 6.23 4.32 -7.32
CA TRP A 246 5.38 3.14 -7.20
C TRP A 246 5.06 2.51 -8.55
N LEU A 247 4.85 3.33 -9.58
CA LEU A 247 4.65 2.84 -10.94
C LEU A 247 5.94 2.21 -11.49
N ALA A 248 7.10 2.79 -11.18
CA ALA A 248 8.39 2.21 -11.54
C ALA A 248 8.61 0.82 -10.89
N GLU A 249 8.22 0.63 -9.62
CA GLU A 249 8.25 -0.69 -8.97
C GLU A 249 7.32 -1.70 -9.64
N LEU A 250 6.09 -1.29 -10.00
CA LEU A 250 5.17 -2.17 -10.73
C LEU A 250 5.77 -2.60 -12.07
N LEU A 251 6.33 -1.66 -12.83
CA LEU A 251 6.98 -1.93 -14.12
C LEU A 251 8.16 -2.90 -13.98
N ASP A 252 8.99 -2.75 -12.95
CA ASP A 252 10.08 -3.68 -12.66
C ASP A 252 9.56 -5.11 -12.42
N VAL A 253 8.48 -5.25 -11.65
CA VAL A 253 7.82 -6.53 -11.38
C VAL A 253 7.29 -7.16 -12.68
N VAL A 254 6.49 -6.43 -13.45
CA VAL A 254 5.77 -7.01 -14.60
C VAL A 254 6.68 -7.24 -15.82
N THR A 255 7.82 -6.55 -15.89
CA THR A 255 8.86 -6.79 -16.90
C THR A 255 9.91 -7.80 -16.44
N GLY A 256 9.91 -8.20 -15.17
CA GLY A 256 10.93 -9.08 -14.57
C GLY A 256 12.32 -8.44 -14.53
N GLY A 257 12.40 -7.12 -14.30
CA GLY A 257 13.64 -6.34 -14.27
C GLY A 257 14.32 -6.15 -15.62
N ARG A 258 13.64 -6.51 -16.73
CA ARG A 258 14.16 -6.32 -18.11
C ARG A 258 14.03 -4.88 -18.59
N GLY A 259 13.27 -4.05 -17.86
CA GLY A 259 13.04 -2.65 -18.15
C GLY A 259 11.92 -2.41 -19.16
N ALA A 260 11.38 -1.20 -19.12
CA ALA A 260 10.39 -0.67 -20.05
C ALA A 260 10.84 0.69 -20.58
N LEU A 261 10.51 0.97 -21.83
CA LEU A 261 10.62 2.27 -22.47
C LEU A 261 9.30 3.01 -22.29
N LEU A 262 9.37 4.25 -21.81
CA LEU A 262 8.20 5.10 -21.66
C LEU A 262 7.96 5.94 -22.92
N ARG A 263 6.72 5.98 -23.36
CA ARG A 263 6.16 6.99 -24.25
C ARG A 263 5.02 7.70 -23.54
N VAL A 264 5.02 9.02 -23.61
CA VAL A 264 3.91 9.85 -23.12
C VAL A 264 3.14 10.28 -24.36
N GLU A 265 1.86 9.92 -24.43
CA GLU A 265 1.00 10.51 -25.47
C GLU A 265 0.65 11.93 -25.03
N PRO A 266 0.89 12.94 -25.88
CA PRO A 266 0.40 14.27 -25.59
C PRO A 266 -1.13 14.21 -25.53
N ASP A 267 -1.67 14.86 -24.53
CA ASP A 267 -3.10 15.09 -24.39
C ASP A 267 -3.64 15.68 -25.71
N ALA A 268 -4.54 14.96 -26.36
CA ALA A 268 -5.09 15.33 -27.66
C ALA A 268 -5.91 16.62 -27.57
N ASP A 269 -6.29 17.03 -26.36
CA ASP A 269 -7.09 18.22 -26.06
C ASP A 269 -6.28 19.36 -25.37
N ALA A 270 -4.94 19.23 -25.27
CA ALA A 270 -4.09 20.32 -24.78
C ALA A 270 -3.93 21.43 -25.85
N PRO A 271 -4.23 22.71 -25.52
CA PRO A 271 -4.29 23.82 -26.47
C PRO A 271 -2.94 24.23 -27.10
#